data_AF-A0A2T2W5Y7-F1
#
_entry.id   AF-A0A2T2W5Y7-F1
#
_cell.length_a   1.000
_cell.length_b   1.000
_cell.length_c   1.000
_cell.angle_alpha   90.00
_cell.angle_beta   90.00
_cell.angle_gamma   90.00
#
_symmetry.space_group_name_H-M   'P 1'
#
loop_
_entity.id
_entity.type
_entity.pdbx_description
1 polymer ?
#
loop_
_entity_poly.entity_id
_entity_poly.type
_entity_poly.pdbx_seq_one_letter_code
_entity_poly.pdbx_strand_id
1 'polypeptide(L)'
;MPRIVIVSISSPTSQPSTEAKPAETISRAAFWRIFGSTFITIFLAELGDKTQVTTLLMSAQSQAPLVVFLGAGAALVTTSLIGVLLGQWLARRVPPATLDTAAGAMLLGITVWLLWDIAHL
;
A
#
# COMPACT_ATOMS: atom_id res chain seq x y z
N MET A 1 34.35 -53.51 -32.67
CA MET A 1 33.01 -53.54 -33.30
C MET A 1 32.22 -52.32 -32.82
N PRO A 2 31.88 -51.35 -33.67
CA PRO A 2 31.10 -50.19 -33.25
C PRO A 2 29.60 -50.52 -33.26
N ARG A 3 28.88 -50.20 -32.17
CA ARG A 3 27.40 -50.29 -32.12
C ARG A 3 26.82 -48.97 -32.65
N ILE A 4 26.06 -49.06 -33.74
CA ILE A 4 25.24 -47.98 -34.27
C ILE A 4 24.06 -47.79 -33.32
N VAL A 5 23.99 -46.64 -32.65
CA VAL A 5 22.82 -46.21 -31.88
C VAL A 5 21.84 -45.59 -32.88
N ILE A 6 20.74 -46.29 -33.16
CA ILE A 6 19.64 -45.73 -33.95
C ILE A 6 18.90 -44.74 -33.06
N VAL A 7 19.05 -43.46 -33.36
CA VAL A 7 18.25 -42.38 -32.79
C VAL A 7 16.80 -42.62 -33.22
N SER A 8 15.97 -43.08 -32.29
CA SER A 8 14.52 -43.18 -32.46
C SER A 8 13.95 -41.76 -32.42
N ILE A 9 13.78 -41.17 -33.60
CA ILE A 9 13.00 -39.96 -33.84
C ILE A 9 11.51 -40.28 -33.57
N SER A 10 11.08 -40.13 -32.32
CA SER A 10 9.67 -39.92 -32.03
C SER A 10 9.24 -38.56 -32.61
N SER A 11 8.20 -38.63 -33.42
CA SER A 11 7.55 -37.58 -34.20
C SER A 11 7.33 -36.23 -33.48
N PRO A 12 7.23 -35.11 -34.23
CA PRO A 12 6.94 -33.80 -33.67
C PRO A 12 5.47 -33.76 -33.25
N THR A 13 5.19 -34.09 -32.00
CA THR A 13 3.86 -33.89 -31.41
C THR A 13 3.66 -32.40 -31.18
N SER A 14 3.03 -31.75 -32.16
CA SER A 14 2.15 -30.57 -32.02
C SER A 14 2.16 -29.87 -30.65
N GLN A 15 2.90 -28.76 -30.52
CA GLN A 15 2.39 -27.66 -29.69
C GLN A 15 1.20 -27.07 -30.48
N PRO A 16 0.02 -26.82 -29.89
CA PRO A 16 -0.10 -25.76 -28.89
C PRO A 16 -1.28 -25.93 -27.91
N SER A 17 -1.01 -25.94 -26.61
CA SER A 17 -2.00 -25.45 -25.65
C SER A 17 -1.39 -24.25 -24.96
N THR A 18 -1.76 -23.06 -25.45
CA THR A 18 -1.94 -21.90 -24.60
C THR A 18 -2.80 -22.36 -23.42
N GLU A 19 -2.14 -22.86 -22.38
CA GLU A 19 -2.74 -23.05 -21.07
C GLU A 19 -3.02 -21.64 -20.58
N ALA A 20 -4.17 -21.11 -20.98
CA ALA A 20 -4.69 -19.86 -20.49
C ALA A 20 -4.76 -20.03 -18.97
N LYS A 21 -3.78 -19.46 -18.27
CA LYS A 21 -3.77 -19.31 -16.82
C LYS A 21 -5.20 -18.93 -16.43
N PRO A 22 -5.93 -19.77 -15.67
CA PRO A 22 -7.32 -19.48 -15.35
C PRO A 22 -7.37 -18.06 -14.81
N ALA A 23 -8.25 -17.22 -15.37
CA ALA A 23 -8.50 -15.90 -14.80
C ALA A 23 -8.82 -16.14 -13.32
N GLU A 24 -7.88 -15.75 -12.44
CA GLU A 24 -7.92 -16.06 -11.02
C GLU A 24 -9.13 -15.32 -10.44
N THR A 25 -10.27 -16.00 -10.48
CA THR A 25 -11.52 -15.48 -9.95
C THR A 25 -11.34 -15.51 -8.45
N ILE A 26 -11.03 -14.35 -7.87
CA ILE A 26 -10.78 -14.22 -6.43
C ILE A 26 -11.95 -14.88 -5.71
N SER A 27 -11.66 -15.99 -5.03
CA SER A 27 -12.66 -16.71 -4.25
C SER A 27 -13.27 -15.74 -3.25
N ARG A 28 -14.60 -15.74 -3.09
CA ARG A 28 -15.30 -14.88 -2.12
C ARG A 28 -14.65 -14.98 -0.73
N ALA A 29 -14.23 -16.18 -0.34
CA ALA A 29 -13.53 -16.41 0.92
C ALA A 29 -12.15 -15.73 0.97
N ALA A 30 -11.40 -15.71 -0.13
CA ALA A 30 -10.12 -15.01 -0.23
C ALA A 30 -10.31 -13.49 -0.14
N PHE A 31 -11.33 -12.93 -0.80
CA PHE A 31 -11.66 -11.51 -0.70
C PHE A 31 -11.95 -11.09 0.74
N TRP A 32 -12.84 -11.81 1.44
CA TRP A 32 -13.16 -11.50 2.83
C TRP A 32 -11.97 -11.66 3.77
N ARG A 33 -11.09 -12.65 3.51
CA ARG A 33 -9.83 -12.80 4.25
C ARG A 33 -8.90 -11.60 4.07
N ILE A 34 -8.66 -11.19 2.82
CA ILE A 34 -7.78 -10.06 2.49
C ILE A 34 -8.35 -8.77 3.06
N PHE A 35 -9.64 -8.52 2.83
CA PHE A 35 -10.34 -7.36 3.38
C PHE A 35 -10.22 -7.32 4.91
N GLY A 36 -10.52 -8.43 5.59
CA GLY A 36 -10.45 -8.51 7.05
C GLY A 36 -9.03 -8.28 7.58
N SER A 37 -8.02 -8.93 6.99
CA SER A 37 -6.63 -8.74 7.41
C SER A 37 -6.16 -7.31 7.20
N THR A 38 -6.41 -6.74 6.02
CA THR A 38 -5.98 -5.38 5.70
C THR A 38 -6.72 -4.34 6.55
N PHE A 39 -8.03 -4.51 6.75
CA PHE A 39 -8.81 -3.64 7.61
C PHE A 39 -8.29 -3.67 9.05
N ILE A 40 -8.11 -4.84 9.65
CA ILE A 40 -7.62 -4.96 11.04
C ILE A 40 -6.22 -4.36 11.16
N THR A 41 -5.30 -4.69 10.24
CA THR A 41 -3.92 -4.18 10.29
C THR A 41 -3.89 -2.66 10.20
N ILE A 42 -4.60 -2.05 9.24
CA ILE A 42 -4.63 -0.60 9.07
C ILE A 42 -5.39 0.06 10.23
N PHE A 43 -6.52 -0.50 10.65
CA PHE A 43 -7.31 0.01 11.75
C PHE A 43 -6.49 0.06 13.05
N LEU A 44 -5.77 -1.01 13.39
CA LEU A 44 -4.89 -1.01 14.56
C LEU A 44 -3.71 -0.04 14.41
N ALA A 45 -3.14 0.09 13.21
CA ALA A 45 -2.05 1.02 12.95
C ALA A 45 -2.47 2.49 13.06
N GLU A 46 -3.71 2.79 12.69
CA GLU A 46 -4.27 4.15 12.69
C GLU A 46 -5.03 4.47 14.00
N LEU A 47 -5.37 3.48 14.82
CA LEU A 47 -6.15 3.68 16.04
C LEU A 47 -5.38 4.57 17.03
N GLY A 48 -6.00 5.69 17.41
CA GLY A 48 -5.39 6.62 18.36
C GLY A 48 -4.36 7.56 17.73
N ASP A 49 -4.35 7.71 16.41
CA ASP A 49 -3.59 8.79 15.79
C ASP A 49 -3.99 10.16 16.35
N LYS A 50 -3.03 11.08 16.39
CA LYS A 50 -3.19 12.45 16.88
C LYS A 50 -4.36 13.14 16.18
N THR A 51 -4.57 12.87 14.89
CA THR A 51 -5.68 13.43 14.11
C THR A 51 -7.04 12.97 14.66
N GLN A 52 -7.16 11.72 15.12
CA GLN A 52 -8.41 11.21 15.71
C GLN A 52 -8.70 11.88 17.05
N VAL A 53 -7.68 12.04 17.90
CA VAL A 53 -7.82 12.73 19.19
C VAL A 53 -8.20 14.19 19.00
N THR A 54 -7.56 14.90 18.06
CA THR A 54 -7.91 16.29 17.74
C THR A 54 -9.33 16.41 17.21
N THR A 55 -9.75 15.52 16.30
CA THR A 55 -11.10 15.52 15.74
C THR A 55 -12.15 15.23 16.82
N LEU A 56 -11.88 14.27 17.71
CA LEU A 56 -12.75 13.95 18.84
C LEU A 56 -12.89 15.13 19.80
N LEU A 57 -11.77 15.80 20.15
CA LEU A 57 -11.77 16.97 21.02
C LEU A 57 -12.51 18.16 20.40
N MET A 58 -12.31 18.42 19.10
CA MET A 58 -13.05 19.45 18.37
C MET A 58 -14.54 19.12 18.31
N SER A 59 -14.90 17.85 18.10
CA SER A 59 -16.29 17.40 18.10
C SER A 59 -16.93 17.52 19.47
N ALA A 60 -16.19 17.23 20.55
CA ALA A 60 -16.67 17.30 21.92
C ALA A 60 -16.89 18.75 22.40
N GLN A 61 -16.11 19.71 21.89
CA GLN A 61 -16.24 21.13 22.22
C GLN A 61 -17.19 21.88 21.27
N SER A 62 -17.57 21.29 20.15
CA SER A 62 -18.45 21.90 19.16
C SER A 62 -19.93 21.76 19.52
N GLN A 63 -20.68 22.85 19.35
CA GLN A 63 -22.15 22.83 19.42
C GLN A 63 -22.79 22.13 18.20
N ALA A 64 -21.99 21.79 17.18
CA ALA A 64 -22.42 21.16 15.93
C ALA A 64 -21.43 20.04 15.50
N PRO A 65 -21.50 18.84 16.11
CA PRO A 65 -20.55 17.75 15.84
C PRO A 65 -20.58 17.25 14.39
N LEU A 66 -21.73 17.35 13.71
CA LEU A 66 -21.84 16.99 12.29
C LEU A 66 -20.99 17.90 11.39
N VAL A 67 -20.84 19.17 11.73
CA VAL A 67 -20.01 20.11 10.96
C VAL A 67 -18.53 19.78 11.15
N VAL A 68 -18.12 19.38 12.36
CA VAL A 68 -16.76 18.93 12.63
C VAL A 68 -16.45 17.64 11.86
N PHE A 69 -17.38 16.68 11.84
CA PHE A 69 -17.22 15.45 11.06
C PHE A 69 -17.04 15.73 9.57
N LEU A 70 -17.91 16.56 8.97
CA LEU A 70 -17.80 16.92 7.56
C LEU A 70 -16.54 17.73 7.26
N GLY A 71 -16.16 18.65 8.15
CA GLY A 71 -14.94 19.45 8.01
C GLY A 71 -13.67 18.60 8.08
N ALA A 72 -13.56 17.71 9.07
CA ALA A 72 -12.44 16.78 9.21
C ALA A 72 -12.38 15.78 8.04
N GLY A 73 -13.52 15.24 7.61
CA GLY A 73 -13.61 14.37 6.45
C GLY A 73 -13.19 15.08 5.16
N ALA A 74 -13.66 16.31 4.94
CA ALA A 74 -13.26 17.12 3.78
C ALA A 74 -11.76 17.46 3.82
N ALA A 75 -11.22 17.79 4.99
CA ALA A 75 -9.80 18.05 5.17
C ALA A 75 -8.93 16.82 4.85
N LEU A 76 -9.36 15.63 5.31
CA LEU A 76 -8.69 14.37 5.02
C LEU A 76 -8.69 14.09 3.51
N VAL A 77 -9.86 14.14 2.87
CA VAL A 77 -9.98 13.91 1.41
C VAL A 77 -9.12 14.91 0.63
N THR A 78 -9.17 16.19 1.01
CA THR A 78 -8.41 17.25 0.33
C THR A 78 -6.91 17.04 0.47
N THR A 79 -6.44 16.72 1.69
CA THR A 79 -5.02 16.49 1.97
C THR A 79 -4.52 15.25 1.23
N SER A 80 -5.30 14.16 1.24
CA SER A 80 -4.97 12.95 0.47
C SER A 80 -4.93 13.22 -1.03
N LEU A 81 -5.89 13.98 -1.57
CA LEU A 81 -5.90 14.35 -2.98
C LEU A 81 -4.66 15.14 -3.36
N ILE A 82 -4.30 16.16 -2.58
CA ILE A 82 -3.07 16.94 -2.80
C ILE A 82 -1.84 16.03 -2.74
N GLY A 83 -1.76 15.14 -1.75
CA GLY A 83 -0.67 14.18 -1.60
C GLY A 83 -0.52 13.26 -2.80
N VAL A 84 -1.63 12.71 -3.31
CA VAL A 84 -1.64 11.84 -4.50
C VAL A 84 -1.23 12.61 -5.76
N LEU A 85 -1.75 13.82 -5.97
CA LEU A 85 -1.41 14.64 -7.13
C LEU A 85 0.08 15.03 -7.13
N LEU A 86 0.60 15.47 -5.98
CA LEU A 86 2.01 15.80 -5.82
C LEU A 86 2.90 14.56 -5.96
N GLY A 87 2.52 13.45 -5.33
CA GLY A 87 3.23 12.18 -5.43
C GLY A 87 3.28 11.67 -6.87
N GLN A 88 2.16 11.76 -7.60
CA GLN A 88 2.11 11.39 -9.02
C GLN A 88 2.97 12.31 -9.88
N TRP A 89 2.94 13.63 -9.63
CA TRP A 89 3.78 14.58 -10.35
C TRP A 89 5.27 14.30 -10.13
N LEU A 90 5.64 14.00 -8.88
CA LEU A 90 7.02 13.69 -8.51
C LEU A 90 7.49 12.36 -9.11
N ALA A 91 6.63 11.33 -9.07
CA ALA A 91 6.90 10.02 -9.67
C ALA A 91 7.13 10.06 -11.19
N ARG A 92 6.57 11.06 -11.89
CA ARG A 92 6.83 11.26 -13.33
C ARG A 92 8.15 11.96 -13.62
N ARG A 93 8.71 12.67 -12.64
CA ARG A 93 9.92 13.52 -12.79
C ARG A 93 11.17 12.86 -12.25
N VAL A 94 11.03 11.95 -11.28
CA VAL A 94 12.14 11.38 -10.50
C VAL A 94 12.18 9.86 -10.68
N PRO A 95 13.37 9.26 -10.86
CA PRO A 95 13.51 7.80 -10.91
C PRO A 95 12.96 7.13 -9.63
N PRO A 96 12.27 5.97 -9.75
CA PRO A 96 11.65 5.30 -8.61
C PRO A 96 12.66 4.91 -7.52
N ALA A 97 13.87 4.48 -7.91
CA ALA A 97 14.94 4.14 -6.96
C ALA A 97 15.35 5.31 -6.05
N THR A 98 15.32 6.53 -6.57
CA THR A 98 15.61 7.74 -5.79
C THR A 98 14.46 8.05 -4.83
N LEU A 99 13.21 7.84 -5.24
CA LEU A 99 12.04 8.07 -4.38
C LEU A 99 11.99 7.09 -3.22
N ASP A 100 12.26 5.80 -3.47
CA ASP A 100 12.28 4.78 -2.42
C ASP A 100 13.39 5.05 -1.39
N THR A 101 14.59 5.39 -1.88
CA THR A 101 15.72 5.72 -1.01
C THR A 101 15.45 7.00 -0.22
N ALA A 102 14.88 8.03 -0.86
CA ALA A 102 14.55 9.30 -0.19
C ALA A 102 13.46 9.12 0.87
N ALA A 103 12.40 8.35 0.57
CA ALA A 103 11.34 8.06 1.53
C ALA A 103 11.88 7.31 2.76
N GLY A 104 12.72 6.29 2.55
CA GLY A 104 13.37 5.56 3.64
C GLY A 104 14.31 6.44 4.47
N ALA A 105 15.15 7.24 3.80
CA ALA A 105 16.07 8.16 4.48
C ALA A 105 15.33 9.23 5.30
N MET A 106 14.24 9.77 4.77
CA MET A 106 13.42 10.77 5.45
C MET A 106 12.73 10.15 6.68
N LEU A 107 12.22 8.91 6.56
CA LEU A 107 11.61 8.19 7.68
C LEU A 107 12.61 7.92 8.81
N LEU A 108 13.82 7.46 8.47
CA LEU A 108 14.90 7.27 9.44
C LEU A 108 15.32 8.60 10.08
N GLY A 109 15.43 9.67 9.29
CA GLY A 109 15.76 11.00 9.79
C GLY A 109 14.74 11.52 10.79
N ILE A 110 13.44 11.41 10.48
CA ILE A 110 12.35 11.78 11.40
C ILE A 110 12.41 10.93 12.68
N THR A 111 12.69 9.63 12.55
CA THR A 111 12.80 8.70 13.69
C THR A 111 13.93 9.10 14.62
N VAL A 112 15.12 9.36 14.09
CA VAL A 112 16.28 9.81 14.87
C VAL A 112 16.00 11.15 15.54
N TRP A 113 15.40 12.10 14.79
CA TRP A 113 15.04 13.40 15.33
C TRP A 113 14.05 13.30 16.50
N LEU A 114 13.00 12.48 16.35
CA LEU A 114 12.00 12.27 17.40
C LEU A 114 12.58 11.54 18.62
N LEU A 115 13.49 10.59 18.42
CA LEU A 115 14.22 9.94 19.52
C LEU A 115 15.12 10.92 20.28
N TRP A 116 15.80 11.81 19.56
CA TRP A 116 16.63 12.85 20.16
C TRP A 116 15.79 13.83 20.99
N ASP A 117 14.66 14.28 20.45
CA ASP A 117 13.72 15.17 21.16
C ASP A 117 13.23 14.51 22.46
N ILE A 118 12.85 13.23 22.42
CA ILE A 118 12.45 12.46 23.61
C ILE A 118 13.60 12.30 24.61
N ALA A 119 14.83 12.09 24.15
CA ALA A 119 15.99 11.88 25.02
C ALA A 119 16.48 13.16 25.74
N HIS A 120 16.12 14.33 25.21
CA HIS A 120 16.49 15.63 25.77
C HIS A 120 15.33 16.40 26.43
N LEU A 121 14.15 15.79 26.51
CA LEU A 121 13.03 16.19 27.36
C LEU A 121 13.23 15.70 28.80
#